data_AF-A0A920NGU0-F1
#
_entry.id   AF-A0A920NGU0-F1
#
_cell.length_a   1.000
_cell.length_b   1.000
_cell.length_c   1.000
_cell.angle_alpha   90.00
_cell.angle_beta   90.00
_cell.angle_gamma   90.00
#
_symmetry.space_group_name_H-M   'P 1'
#
loop_
_entity.id
_entity.type
_entity.pdbx_description
1 polymer ?
#
loop_
_entity_poly.entity_id
_entity_poly.type
_entity_poly.pdbx_seq_one_letter_code
_entity_poly.pdbx_strand_id
1 'polypeptide(L)' 'MKIFSTTRLYLVAIISIAGLLRMTYPGLSEFKSDEARLYASSLDFITNLEIPIHGITSSIGIPNFPISTWIYAIP' A
#
# COMPACT_ATOMS: atom_id res chain seq x y z
N MET A 1 -8.40 -37.38 8.71
CA MET A 1 -7.94 -36.06 8.24
C MET A 1 -7.53 -35.25 9.45
N LYS A 2 -6.23 -35.05 9.74
CA LYS A 2 -5.78 -34.25 10.89
C LYS A 2 -6.05 -32.77 10.55
N ILE A 3 -7.22 -32.31 10.98
CA ILE A 3 -7.65 -30.92 10.89
C ILE A 3 -6.65 -30.11 11.71
N PHE A 4 -5.81 -29.33 11.01
CA PHE A 4 -4.82 -28.33 11.43
C PHE A 4 -4.18 -28.45 12.84
N SER A 5 -2.84 -28.50 12.88
CA SER A 5 -2.09 -28.25 14.12
C SER A 5 -2.50 -26.90 14.74
N THR A 6 -2.65 -26.84 16.07
CA THR A 6 -3.05 -25.63 16.81
C THR A 6 -2.23 -24.40 16.42
N THR A 7 -0.93 -24.57 16.15
CA THR A 7 -0.04 -23.50 15.66
C THR A 7 -0.51 -22.92 14.32
N ARG A 8 -0.94 -23.78 13.38
CA ARG A 8 -1.45 -23.32 12.08
C ARG A 8 -2.76 -22.55 12.25
N LEU A 9 -3.60 -22.98 13.19
CA LEU A 9 -4.86 -22.28 13.49
C LEU A 9 -4.58 -20.89 14.09
N TYR A 10 -3.63 -20.77 15.01
CA TYR A 10 -3.20 -19.47 15.54
C TYR A 10 -2.61 -18.57 14.46
N LEU A 11 -1.78 -19.10 13.57
CA LEU A 11 -1.19 -18.32 12.49
C LEU A 11 -2.25 -17.80 11.52
N VAL A 12 -3.22 -18.63 11.15
CA VAL A 12 -4.37 -18.20 10.34
C VAL A 12 -5.14 -17.11 11.07
N ALA A 13 -5.45 -17.27 12.35
CA ALA A 13 -6.16 -16.26 13.14
C ALA A 13 -5.40 -14.92 13.17
N ILE A 14 -4.08 -14.94 13.41
CA ILE A 14 -3.25 -13.73 13.44
C ILE A 14 -3.27 -13.01 12.07
N ILE A 15 -3.06 -13.75 10.98
CA ILE A 15 -3.06 -13.16 9.63
C ILE A 15 -4.44 -12.61 9.28
N SER A 16 -5.52 -13.33 9.60
CA SER A 16 -6.89 -12.88 9.36
C SER A 16 -7.21 -11.60 10.15
N ILE A 17 -6.86 -11.54 11.44
CA ILE A 17 -7.09 -10.35 12.27
C ILE A 17 -6.26 -9.17 11.75
N ALA A 18 -4.97 -9.39 11.41
CA ALA A 18 -4.12 -8.35 10.87
C ALA A 18 -4.64 -7.79 9.54
N GLY A 19 -5.07 -8.68 8.63
CA GLY A 19 -5.66 -8.29 7.35
C GLY A 19 -6.96 -7.50 7.53
N LEU A 20 -7.85 -7.96 8.41
CA LEU A 20 -9.08 -7.25 8.74
C LEU A 20 -8.81 -5.86 9.31
N LEU A 21 -7.88 -5.72 10.26
CA LEU A 21 -7.50 -4.42 10.82
C LEU A 21 -6.93 -3.49 9.75
N ARG A 22 -6.08 -4.00 8.83
CA ARG A 22 -5.50 -3.20 7.75
C ARG A 22 -6.56 -2.62 6.81
N MET A 23 -7.61 -3.38 6.52
CA MET A 23 -8.70 -2.97 5.61
C MET A 23 -9.76 -2.10 6.28
N THR A 24 -10.11 -2.41 7.54
CA THR A 24 -11.23 -1.73 8.24
C THR A 24 -10.80 -0.47 8.98
N TYR A 25 -9.53 -0.37 9.36
CA TYR A 25 -8.96 0.79 10.05
C TYR A 25 -7.67 1.27 9.35
N PRO A 26 -7.76 1.76 8.09
CA PRO A 26 -6.59 2.24 7.36
C PRO A 26 -5.88 3.40 8.08
N GLY A 27 -6.59 4.17 8.90
CA GLY A 27 -6.02 5.24 9.72
C GLY A 27 -5.11 4.78 10.88
N LEU A 28 -5.00 3.47 11.14
CA LEU A 28 -4.02 2.94 12.10
C LEU A 28 -2.59 2.92 11.52
N SER A 29 -2.42 2.96 10.19
CA SER A 29 -1.09 3.18 9.62
C SER A 29 -0.72 4.65 9.68
N GLU A 30 0.54 4.92 10.03
CA GLU A 30 1.05 6.27 10.10
C GLU A 30 1.06 6.95 8.73
N PHE A 31 0.25 8.00 8.58
CA PHE A 31 0.26 8.81 7.36
C PHE A 31 1.40 9.82 7.37
N LYS A 32 2.42 9.57 6.54
CA LYS A 32 3.64 10.40 6.45
C LYS A 32 3.79 11.10 5.11
N SER A 33 4.83 11.92 5.01
CA SER A 33 5.09 12.74 3.82
C SER A 33 5.24 11.94 2.53
N ASP A 34 5.79 10.72 2.58
CA ASP A 34 5.90 9.84 1.41
C ASP A 34 4.54 9.37 0.90
N GLU A 35 3.64 9.01 1.82
CA GLU A 35 2.29 8.55 1.48
C GLU A 35 1.45 9.70 0.89
N ALA A 36 1.56 10.89 1.49
CA ALA A 36 0.91 12.09 0.96
C ALA A 36 1.38 12.44 -0.46
N ARG A 37 2.70 12.40 -0.71
CA ARG A 37 3.25 12.64 -2.05
C ARG A 37 2.82 11.58 -3.05
N LEU A 38 2.78 10.31 -2.64
CA LEU A 38 2.35 9.22 -3.50
C LEU A 38 0.88 9.39 -3.90
N TYR A 39 -0.02 9.67 -2.95
CA TYR A 39 -1.44 9.87 -3.24
C TYR A 39 -1.69 11.11 -4.09
N ALA A 40 -0.98 12.20 -3.82
CA ALA A 40 -1.06 13.40 -4.66
C ALA A 40 -0.63 13.10 -6.09
N SER A 41 0.47 12.36 -6.28
CA SER A 41 0.97 11.96 -7.60
C SER A 41 0.00 11.01 -8.31
N SER A 42 -0.61 10.06 -7.60
CA SER A 42 -1.61 9.15 -8.17
C SER A 42 -2.88 9.88 -8.59
N LEU A 43 -3.34 10.83 -7.78
CA LEU A 43 -4.49 11.66 -8.10
C LEU A 43 -4.21 12.54 -9.33
N ASP A 44 -3.03 13.15 -9.38
CA ASP A 44 -2.58 13.98 -10.50
C ASP A 44 -2.52 13.18 -11.81
N PHE A 45 -2.00 11.95 -11.76
CA PHE A 45 -2.00 11.02 -12.90
C PHE A 45 -3.41 10.82 -13.47
N ILE A 46 -4.40 10.48 -12.63
CA ILE A 46 -5.77 10.26 -13.12
C ILE A 46 -6.41 11.56 -13.60
N THR A 47 -6.13 12.67 -12.92
CA THR A 47 -6.76 13.97 -13.18
C THR A 47 -6.26 14.58 -14.49
N ASN A 48 -4.95 14.54 -14.74
CA ASN A 48 -4.32 15.13 -15.92
C ASN A 48 -4.12 14.14 -17.07
N LEU A 49 -4.32 12.84 -16.83
CA LEU A 49 -4.10 11.74 -17.78
C LEU A 49 -2.65 11.65 -18.30
N GLU A 50 -1.69 12.22 -17.55
CA GLU A 50 -0.27 12.16 -17.85
C GLU A 50 0.37 10.96 -17.14
N ILE A 51 0.82 9.96 -17.92
CA ILE A 51 1.40 8.73 -17.37
C ILE A 51 2.75 9.05 -16.69
N PRO A 52 2.88 8.86 -15.36
CA PRO A 52 4.13 9.11 -14.66
C PRO A 52 5.20 8.14 -15.13
N ILE A 53 6.34 8.68 -15.57
CA ILE A 53 7.54 7.90 -15.91
C ILE A 53 8.51 7.75 -14.72
N HIS A 54 8.25 8.49 -13.64
CA HIS A 54 9.00 8.48 -12.39
C HIS A 54 8.05 8.52 -11.19
N GLY A 55 8.42 7.87 -10.09
CA GLY A 55 7.72 7.93 -8.81
C GLY A 55 8.22 9.04 -7.91
N ILE A 56 7.89 8.96 -6.62
CA ILE A 56 8.36 9.92 -5.61
C ILE A 56 9.89 9.88 -5.43
N THR A 57 10.47 11.01 -5.03
CA THR A 57 11.91 11.14 -4.74
C THR A 57 12.31 10.22 -3.58
N SER A 58 13.39 9.45 -3.75
CA SER A 58 13.98 8.66 -2.67
C SER A 58 15.04 9.44 -1.90
N SER A 59 15.46 8.92 -0.75
CA SER A 59 16.51 9.51 0.09
C SER A 59 17.89 9.57 -0.59
N ILE A 60 18.10 8.85 -1.70
CA ILE A 60 19.35 8.91 -2.48
C ILE A 60 19.26 9.88 -3.66
N GLY A 61 18.18 10.67 -3.77
CA GLY A 61 17.97 11.67 -4.82
C GLY A 61 17.55 11.10 -6.17
N ILE A 62 17.47 9.77 -6.30
CA ILE A 62 16.98 9.09 -7.51
C ILE A 62 15.48 8.79 -7.33
N PRO A 63 14.59 9.23 -8.24
CA PRO A 63 13.18 8.89 -8.16
C PRO A 63 12.93 7.39 -8.20
N ASN A 64 11.95 6.92 -7.43
CA ASN A 64 11.51 5.52 -7.48
C ASN A 64 10.86 5.20 -8.83
N PHE A 65 10.73 3.92 -9.14
CA PHE A 65 9.93 3.49 -10.29
C PHE A 65 8.42 3.81 -10.04
N PRO A 66 7.66 4.34 -11.02
CA PRO A 66 6.30 4.86 -10.83
C PRO A 66 5.21 3.80 -10.58
N ILE A 67 5.55 2.52 -10.45
CA ILE A 67 4.57 1.44 -10.32
C ILE A 67 3.61 1.65 -9.16
N SER A 68 4.09 2.19 -8.03
CA SER A 68 3.23 2.54 -6.91
C SER A 68 2.21 3.61 -7.32
N THR A 69 2.64 4.66 -8.02
CA THR A 69 1.74 5.72 -8.49
C THR A 69 0.62 5.15 -9.36
N TRP A 70 0.95 4.21 -10.25
CA TRP A 70 -0.04 3.56 -11.13
C TRP A 70 -1.01 2.64 -10.37
N ILE A 71 -0.52 1.85 -9.42
CA ILE A 71 -1.37 0.93 -8.64
C ILE A 71 -2.33 1.73 -7.74
N TYR A 72 -1.83 2.78 -7.09
CA TYR A 72 -2.64 3.63 -6.21
C TYR A 72 -3.60 4.55 -6.98
N ALA A 73 -3.47 4.62 -8.32
CA ALA A 73 -4.43 5.28 -9.17
C ALA A 73 -5.64 4.39 -9.54
N ILE A 74 -5.64 3.12 -9.11
CA ILE A 74 -6.78 2.22 -9.30
C ILE A 74 -7.73 2.38 -8.08
N PRO A 75 -9.05 2.60 -8.30
CA PRO A 75 -10.03 2.73 -7.23
C PRO A 75 -10.15 1.51 -6.31
#